data_AF-A0A8C2ZQN9-F1
#
_entry.id   AF-A0A8C2ZQN9-F1
#
_cell.length_a   1.000
_cell.length_b   1.000
_cell.length_c   1.000
_cell.angle_alpha   90.00
_cell.angle_beta   90.00
_cell.angle_gamma   90.00
#
_symmetry.space_group_name_H-M   'P 1'
#
loop_
_entity.id
_entity.type
_entity.pdbx_description
1 polymer ?
#
loop_
_entity_poly.entity_id
_entity_poly.type
_entity_poly.pdbx_seq_one_letter_code
_entity_poly.pdbx_strand_id
1 'polypeptide(L)'
;INPSFNRNGKLALFSEWHHSYMKGCFFLEDDGSISCLQYQLHVPQTTNVYLTIRPLSLSHGPGTDKPSSWMTVDTALFAMAAGETKEDSTLVGFTESKDKEVCKYVWKGELHAGTYYLLPFSSGCKLKKRSKKSPSNRPIELVYRTDSGELDLTRELREVLSDIFEVIDLDGNGLLSLEEYNFFELRTSGEKCDKDAWAVCKENFDMRKNQLTQQGFMELNLMEATEKDGDPADLWVILEAMGFNHMLELVDACPFRIDVHCEGTQPSIQPLSMDSGPKLQNQALQKSITARTGAKALRGQDNVFIYTYRGEHRISSLIANKSNQKVTVHVNNEQSRNCCSSRGMSVFAVEVPGRTKMVCQHILPINERQDWTYNCVETILPCA
;
A
#
# COMPACT_ATOMS: atom_id res chain seq x y z
N ILE A 1 5.58 31.46 -7.67
CA ILE A 1 6.63 31.44 -6.62
C ILE A 1 6.73 30.00 -6.16
N ASN A 2 7.87 29.33 -6.36
CA ASN A 2 8.05 27.92 -5.99
C ASN A 2 8.06 27.77 -4.47
N PRO A 3 7.44 26.73 -3.88
CA PRO A 3 7.61 26.44 -2.46
C PRO A 3 9.06 26.02 -2.19
N SER A 4 9.72 26.73 -1.27
CA SER A 4 11.07 26.39 -0.77
C SER A 4 10.99 25.54 0.49
N PHE A 5 11.64 24.38 0.48
CA PHE A 5 11.74 23.49 1.63
C PHE A 5 13.02 23.82 2.43
N ASN A 6 12.95 23.81 3.77
CA ASN A 6 14.15 23.81 4.62
C ASN A 6 14.76 22.40 4.66
N ARG A 7 16.05 22.29 4.99
CA ARG A 7 16.87 21.07 5.15
C ARG A 7 16.27 19.96 6.02
N ASN A 8 15.17 20.21 6.73
CA ASN A 8 14.43 19.23 7.54
C ASN A 8 13.09 18.82 6.91
N GLY A 9 12.84 19.14 5.63
CA GLY A 9 11.56 18.85 4.95
C GLY A 9 10.35 19.65 5.46
N LYS A 10 10.56 20.57 6.42
CA LYS A 10 9.53 21.54 6.82
C LYS A 10 9.43 22.62 5.73
N LEU A 11 8.24 22.73 5.15
CA LEU A 11 7.85 23.88 4.34
C LEU A 11 8.13 25.15 5.14
N ALA A 12 8.92 26.07 4.57
CA ALA A 12 9.23 27.33 5.23
C ALA A 12 7.97 28.22 5.22
N LEU A 13 7.44 28.50 6.42
CA LEU A 13 6.40 29.50 6.75
C LEU A 13 5.24 29.61 5.74
N PHE A 14 4.36 28.60 5.72
CA PHE A 14 3.00 28.77 5.18
C PHE A 14 2.04 28.97 6.34
N SER A 15 1.66 30.22 6.63
CA SER A 15 0.47 30.47 7.44
C SER A 15 -0.83 30.12 6.70
N GLU A 16 -0.76 29.86 5.38
CA GLU A 16 -1.93 29.68 4.51
C GLU A 16 -2.15 28.23 4.04
N TRP A 17 -1.27 27.28 4.33
CA TRP A 17 -1.46 25.89 3.88
C TRP A 17 -1.94 25.01 5.02
N HIS A 18 -3.09 24.40 4.82
CA HIS A 18 -3.68 23.43 5.73
C HIS A 18 -3.14 22.04 5.44
N HIS A 19 -3.01 21.22 6.47
CA HIS A 19 -2.47 19.87 6.38
C HIS A 19 -3.45 18.88 7.00
N SER A 20 -3.68 17.79 6.29
CA SER A 20 -4.29 16.57 6.80
C SER A 20 -3.44 15.39 6.36
N TYR A 21 -3.44 14.31 7.13
CA TYR A 21 -2.73 13.08 6.78
C TYR A 21 -3.57 11.87 7.16
N MET A 22 -3.20 10.72 6.62
CA MET A 22 -3.76 9.43 6.99
C MET A 22 -2.70 8.35 6.78
N LYS A 23 -2.65 7.39 7.70
CA LYS A 23 -1.81 6.19 7.61
C LYS A 23 -2.55 5.07 6.90
N GLY A 24 -1.80 4.07 6.48
CA GLY A 24 -2.32 2.82 5.93
C GLY A 24 -1.22 1.79 5.73
N CYS A 25 -1.58 0.66 5.15
CA CYS A 25 -0.63 -0.40 4.86
C CYS A 25 -0.97 -1.10 3.55
N PHE A 26 0.05 -1.41 2.76
CA PHE A 26 -0.04 -2.39 1.70
C PHE A 26 0.18 -3.76 2.30
N PHE A 27 -0.73 -4.68 2.05
CA PHE A 27 -0.56 -6.06 2.46
C PHE A 27 -0.48 -6.97 1.25
N LEU A 28 0.42 -7.94 1.31
CA LEU A 28 0.59 -8.93 0.28
C LEU A 28 -0.27 -10.14 0.57
N GLU A 29 -1.25 -10.38 -0.28
CA GLU A 29 -2.22 -11.45 -0.13
C GLU A 29 -1.69 -12.78 -0.67
N ASP A 30 -2.44 -13.85 -0.38
CA ASP A 30 -1.96 -15.20 -0.64
C ASP A 30 -1.76 -15.52 -2.12
N ASP A 31 -2.61 -14.93 -2.96
CA ASP A 31 -2.59 -14.99 -4.42
C ASP A 31 -1.54 -14.07 -5.06
N GLY A 32 -0.78 -13.34 -4.23
CA GLY A 32 0.23 -12.36 -4.65
C GLY A 32 -0.33 -11.01 -5.05
N SER A 33 -1.64 -10.78 -4.89
CA SER A 33 -2.23 -9.45 -5.01
C SER A 33 -1.86 -8.57 -3.82
N ILE A 34 -1.98 -7.26 -3.99
CA ILE A 34 -1.69 -6.30 -2.92
C ILE A 34 -3.00 -5.62 -2.55
N SER A 35 -3.41 -5.78 -1.29
CA SER A 35 -4.55 -5.08 -0.72
C SER A 35 -4.08 -3.84 0.04
N CYS A 36 -4.94 -2.82 0.10
CA CYS A 36 -4.75 -1.64 0.94
C CYS A 36 -6.07 -0.88 1.07
N LEU A 37 -6.19 -0.10 2.13
CA LEU A 37 -7.31 0.83 2.29
C LEU A 37 -7.27 1.92 1.22
N GLN A 38 -8.46 2.42 0.89
CA GLN A 38 -8.66 3.60 0.06
C GLN A 38 -9.17 4.73 0.94
N TYR A 39 -9.02 5.96 0.46
CA TYR A 39 -9.43 7.13 1.24
C TYR A 39 -10.30 8.05 0.41
N GLN A 40 -11.21 8.71 1.09
CA GLN A 40 -11.98 9.81 0.55
C GLN A 40 -11.36 11.12 1.00
N LEU A 41 -11.02 11.97 0.05
CA LEU A 41 -10.59 13.35 0.29
C LEU A 41 -11.75 14.29 -0.08
N HIS A 42 -12.14 15.14 0.84
CA HIS A 42 -13.04 16.25 0.59
C HIS A 42 -12.28 17.57 0.60
N VAL A 43 -12.44 18.33 -0.49
CA VAL A 43 -11.86 19.65 -0.71
C VAL A 43 -13.00 20.68 -0.72
N PRO A 44 -13.13 21.54 0.30
CA PRO A 44 -14.27 22.46 0.41
C PRO A 44 -14.32 23.55 -0.67
N GLN A 45 -13.16 23.99 -1.15
CA GLN A 45 -13.01 25.09 -2.10
C GLN A 45 -11.90 24.78 -3.11
N THR A 46 -12.01 25.29 -4.34
CA THR A 46 -10.94 25.15 -5.34
C THR A 46 -9.62 25.67 -4.79
N THR A 47 -8.59 24.85 -4.84
CA THR A 47 -7.32 25.12 -4.15
C THR A 47 -6.14 24.42 -4.83
N ASN A 48 -4.95 24.98 -4.64
CA ASN A 48 -3.71 24.29 -4.95
C ASN A 48 -3.46 23.19 -3.91
N VAL A 49 -3.14 21.99 -4.39
CA VAL A 49 -2.94 20.80 -3.58
C VAL A 49 -1.54 20.24 -3.81
N TYR A 50 -0.91 19.84 -2.71
CA TYR A 50 0.30 19.05 -2.68
C TYR A 50 0.04 17.72 -1.99
N LEU A 51 0.03 16.65 -2.77
CA LEU A 51 -0.17 15.28 -2.29
C LEU A 51 1.19 14.58 -2.17
N THR A 52 1.39 13.87 -1.08
CA THR A 52 2.55 12.98 -0.95
C THR A 52 2.15 11.61 -0.40
N ILE A 53 2.88 10.59 -0.81
CA ILE A 53 2.84 9.25 -0.21
C ILE A 53 4.27 8.74 -0.02
N ARG A 54 4.49 8.00 1.07
CA ARG A 54 5.76 7.33 1.35
C ARG A 54 5.57 6.10 2.25
N PRO A 55 6.48 5.12 2.19
CA PRO A 55 6.61 4.12 3.24
C PRO A 55 6.78 4.78 4.62
N LEU A 56 6.16 4.16 5.63
CA LEU A 56 6.24 4.56 7.03
C LEU A 56 7.32 3.73 7.73
N SER A 57 8.21 4.43 8.44
CA SER A 57 9.18 3.80 9.33
C SER A 57 8.48 3.52 10.65
N LEU A 58 8.56 2.28 11.10
CA LEU A 58 8.12 1.87 12.43
C LEU A 58 9.27 2.03 13.42
N SER A 59 8.92 2.17 14.70
CA SER A 59 9.83 2.62 15.75
C SER A 59 10.79 1.52 16.24
N HIS A 60 10.50 0.23 16.00
CA HIS A 60 11.16 -0.89 16.68
C HIS A 60 11.74 -1.96 15.74
N GLY A 61 12.57 -1.57 14.77
CA GLY A 61 13.55 -2.51 14.22
C GLY A 61 14.72 -2.63 15.20
N PRO A 62 14.93 -3.75 15.92
CA PRO A 62 15.98 -3.83 16.93
C PRO A 62 17.36 -3.65 16.28
N GLY A 63 18.10 -2.62 16.71
CA GLY A 63 19.56 -2.58 16.69
C GLY A 63 20.28 -2.68 15.33
N THR A 64 19.66 -2.31 14.21
CA THR A 64 20.39 -2.29 12.93
C THR A 64 20.35 -0.90 12.29
N ASP A 65 21.52 -0.35 11.96
CA ASP A 65 21.71 0.80 11.04
C ASP A 65 21.16 0.52 9.62
N LYS A 66 20.40 -0.57 9.43
CA LYS A 66 19.88 -1.04 8.16
C LYS A 66 18.41 -0.64 8.07
N PRO A 67 18.03 0.16 7.06
CA PRO A 67 16.63 0.51 6.86
C PRO A 67 15.80 -0.74 6.64
N SER A 68 14.61 -0.77 7.25
CA SER A 68 13.65 -1.86 7.11
C SER A 68 13.38 -2.19 5.64
N SER A 69 13.23 -3.47 5.33
CA SER A 69 13.21 -3.92 3.93
C SER A 69 12.05 -3.32 3.11
N TRP A 70 10.91 -3.07 3.75
CA TRP A 70 9.73 -2.44 3.15
C TRP A 70 9.93 -0.96 2.80
N MET A 71 10.93 -0.27 3.36
CA MET A 71 11.21 1.14 3.03
C MET A 71 11.65 1.33 1.58
N THR A 72 12.01 0.25 0.89
CA THR A 72 12.37 0.27 -0.53
C THR A 72 11.18 0.09 -1.47
N VAL A 73 10.00 -0.26 -0.95
CA VAL A 73 8.77 -0.49 -1.72
C VAL A 73 8.35 0.81 -2.41
N ASP A 74 7.99 0.72 -3.69
CA ASP A 74 7.45 1.87 -4.40
C ASP A 74 6.02 2.13 -3.97
N THR A 75 5.70 3.39 -3.79
CA THR A 75 4.35 3.84 -3.43
C THR A 75 3.92 4.92 -4.40
N ALA A 76 2.68 4.84 -4.87
CA ALA A 76 2.04 5.91 -5.62
C ALA A 76 0.64 6.15 -5.04
N LEU A 77 0.14 7.36 -5.19
CA LEU A 77 -1.21 7.74 -4.81
C LEU A 77 -1.90 8.29 -6.04
N PHE A 78 -2.98 7.64 -6.47
CA PHE A 78 -3.84 8.15 -7.53
C PHE A 78 -4.96 8.99 -6.91
N ALA A 79 -5.22 10.15 -7.50
CA ALA A 79 -6.35 11.00 -7.16
C ALA A 79 -7.40 10.90 -8.28
N MET A 80 -8.57 10.37 -7.94
CA MET A 80 -9.72 10.27 -8.84
C MET A 80 -10.80 11.23 -8.37
N ALA A 81 -11.31 12.11 -9.22
CA ALA A 81 -12.51 12.88 -8.91
C ALA A 81 -13.72 11.93 -8.86
N ALA A 82 -14.51 12.01 -7.80
CA ALA A 82 -15.72 11.21 -7.66
C ALA A 82 -16.77 11.67 -8.69
N GLY A 83 -17.37 10.72 -9.42
CA GLY A 83 -18.51 10.96 -10.30
C GLY A 83 -19.85 10.67 -9.62
N GLU A 84 -20.94 10.72 -10.38
CA GLU A 84 -22.27 10.27 -9.92
C GLU A 84 -22.25 8.78 -9.55
N THR A 85 -21.55 7.99 -10.35
CA THR A 85 -21.21 6.59 -10.06
C THR A 85 -19.70 6.40 -9.91
N LYS A 86 -19.27 5.26 -9.36
CA LYS A 86 -17.83 4.95 -9.26
C LYS A 86 -17.20 4.81 -10.65
N GLU A 87 -17.95 4.30 -11.62
CA GLU A 87 -17.53 4.12 -13.00
C GLU A 87 -17.24 5.46 -13.71
N ASP A 88 -17.97 6.51 -13.34
CA ASP A 88 -17.82 7.87 -13.86
C ASP A 88 -16.61 8.63 -13.28
N SER A 89 -15.91 8.02 -12.32
CA SER A 89 -14.75 8.65 -11.69
C SER A 89 -13.65 8.94 -12.71
N THR A 90 -13.05 10.13 -12.62
CA THR A 90 -12.03 10.60 -13.56
C THR A 90 -10.67 10.72 -12.90
N LEU A 91 -9.61 10.29 -13.59
CA LEU A 91 -8.24 10.44 -13.08
C LEU A 91 -7.85 11.91 -13.19
N VAL A 92 -7.53 12.52 -12.05
CA VAL A 92 -7.03 13.90 -11.98
C VAL A 92 -5.51 13.91 -12.07
N GLY A 93 -4.87 13.04 -11.30
CA GLY A 93 -3.43 12.99 -11.19
C GLY A 93 -2.97 11.85 -10.32
N PHE A 94 -1.65 11.69 -10.23
CA PHE A 94 -1.02 10.73 -9.34
C PHE A 94 0.39 11.18 -8.98
N THR A 95 0.93 10.65 -7.88
CA THR A 95 2.27 11.00 -7.38
C THR A 95 3.37 10.43 -8.28
N GLU A 96 3.60 11.08 -9.42
CA GLU A 96 4.46 10.61 -10.50
C GLU A 96 5.93 11.05 -10.38
N SER A 97 6.21 12.07 -9.57
CA SER A 97 7.55 12.58 -9.31
C SER A 97 8.07 12.11 -7.96
N LYS A 98 9.39 12.04 -7.79
CA LYS A 98 10.02 11.74 -6.49
C LYS A 98 10.79 12.96 -5.99
N ASP A 99 10.43 13.45 -4.81
CA ASP A 99 11.26 14.42 -4.10
C ASP A 99 12.51 13.69 -3.58
N LYS A 100 13.67 14.07 -4.12
CA LYS A 100 14.95 13.40 -3.88
C LYS A 100 15.53 13.69 -2.49
N GLU A 101 15.13 14.79 -1.85
CA GLU A 101 15.66 15.16 -0.53
C GLU A 101 14.94 14.40 0.58
N VAL A 102 13.62 14.24 0.47
CA VAL A 102 12.78 13.58 1.48
C VAL A 102 12.28 12.20 1.07
N CYS A 103 12.70 11.68 -0.08
CA CYS A 103 12.31 10.37 -0.64
C CYS A 103 10.79 10.16 -0.66
N LYS A 104 10.03 11.20 -1.00
CA LYS A 104 8.56 11.17 -1.09
C LYS A 104 8.10 11.12 -2.53
N TYR A 105 7.04 10.38 -2.81
CA TYR A 105 6.35 10.48 -4.09
C TYR A 105 5.35 11.62 -4.03
N VAL A 106 5.35 12.48 -5.05
CA VAL A 106 4.66 13.77 -4.98
C VAL A 106 3.81 14.06 -6.19
N TRP A 107 2.70 14.75 -5.97
CA TRP A 107 1.86 15.37 -7.00
C TRP A 107 1.50 16.79 -6.58
N LYS A 108 1.50 17.71 -7.55
CA LYS A 108 1.09 19.11 -7.39
C LYS A 108 0.09 19.46 -8.48
N GLY A 109 -0.98 20.13 -8.11
CA GLY A 109 -1.97 20.62 -9.05
C GLY A 109 -3.11 21.36 -8.35
N GLU A 110 -4.04 21.88 -9.14
CA GLU A 110 -5.28 22.46 -8.64
C GLU A 110 -6.35 21.36 -8.53
N LEU A 111 -7.05 21.31 -7.40
CA LEU A 111 -8.29 20.54 -7.25
C LEU A 111 -9.45 21.52 -7.11
N HIS A 112 -10.55 21.26 -7.82
CA HIS A 112 -11.79 21.97 -7.61
C HIS A 112 -12.46 21.55 -6.30
N ALA A 113 -13.42 22.35 -5.83
CA ALA A 113 -14.27 21.95 -4.71
C ALA A 113 -14.98 20.63 -5.03
N GLY A 114 -14.93 19.66 -4.11
CA GLY A 114 -15.55 18.36 -4.32
C GLY A 114 -14.95 17.21 -3.54
N THR A 115 -15.30 16.00 -3.97
CA THR A 115 -14.87 14.74 -3.35
C THR A 115 -13.99 13.97 -4.32
N TYR A 116 -12.92 13.40 -3.76
CA TYR A 116 -11.92 12.65 -4.50
C TYR A 116 -11.65 11.32 -3.81
N TYR A 117 -11.42 10.26 -4.59
CA TYR A 117 -10.86 9.02 -4.10
C TYR A 117 -9.34 9.05 -4.21
N LEU A 118 -8.68 8.80 -3.09
CA LEU A 118 -7.24 8.60 -3.01
C LEU A 118 -6.97 7.11 -2.95
N LEU A 119 -6.25 6.61 -3.96
CA LEU A 119 -6.00 5.18 -4.16
C LEU A 119 -4.50 4.94 -4.02
N PRO A 120 -4.03 4.47 -2.85
CA PRO A 120 -2.66 4.04 -2.69
C PRO A 120 -2.39 2.89 -3.65
N PHE A 121 -1.15 2.79 -4.10
CA PHE A 121 -0.73 1.76 -5.04
C PHE A 121 0.74 1.43 -4.82
N SER A 122 1.07 0.15 -4.87
CA SER A 122 2.43 -0.33 -5.08
C SER A 122 2.46 -1.19 -6.34
N SER A 123 3.57 -1.13 -7.08
CA SER A 123 3.75 -1.97 -8.26
C SER A 123 3.89 -3.46 -7.95
N GLY A 124 4.16 -3.80 -6.69
CA GLY A 124 4.52 -5.14 -6.27
C GLY A 124 5.86 -5.61 -6.84
N CYS A 125 6.72 -4.72 -7.38
CA CYS A 125 8.05 -5.11 -7.83
C CYS A 125 8.96 -5.49 -6.64
N LYS A 126 8.83 -4.78 -5.51
CA LYS A 126 9.67 -4.95 -4.31
C LYS A 126 8.90 -5.51 -3.09
N LEU A 127 7.57 -5.44 -3.08
CA LEU A 127 6.71 -6.13 -2.12
C LEU A 127 6.22 -7.44 -2.76
N LYS A 128 6.88 -8.55 -2.42
CA LYS A 128 6.61 -9.87 -3.02
C LYS A 128 6.90 -10.99 -2.04
N LYS A 129 6.16 -12.09 -2.19
CA LYS A 129 6.35 -13.31 -1.43
C LYS A 129 7.72 -13.83 -1.76
N ARG A 130 8.59 -13.87 -0.75
CA ARG A 130 9.88 -14.52 -0.90
C ARG A 130 9.64 -16.02 -0.91
N SER A 131 10.37 -16.75 -1.76
CA SER A 131 10.36 -18.21 -1.71
C SER A 131 10.62 -18.65 -0.26
N LYS A 132 9.78 -19.56 0.27
CA LYS A 132 9.88 -20.17 1.61
C LYS A 132 11.15 -21.02 1.80
N LYS A 133 12.27 -20.61 1.22
CA LYS A 133 13.60 -21.14 1.50
C LYS A 133 14.19 -20.35 2.68
N SER A 134 13.53 -20.38 3.83
CA SER A 134 14.20 -20.07 5.09
C SER A 134 14.78 -21.37 5.66
N PRO A 135 15.93 -21.30 6.36
CA PRO A 135 16.49 -22.46 7.05
C PRO A 135 15.51 -22.95 8.12
N SER A 136 15.72 -24.17 8.59
CA SER A 136 15.02 -24.80 9.71
C SER A 136 15.20 -24.04 11.04
N ASN A 137 14.74 -22.80 11.13
CA ASN A 137 14.71 -22.03 12.37
C ASN A 137 13.37 -22.27 13.06
N ARG A 138 13.43 -22.56 14.37
CA ARG A 138 12.23 -22.66 15.19
C ARG A 138 11.55 -21.27 15.25
N PRO A 139 10.21 -21.20 15.20
CA PRO A 139 9.49 -19.97 15.46
C PRO A 139 9.91 -19.34 16.79
N ILE A 140 9.88 -18.00 16.87
CA ILE A 140 10.11 -17.27 18.12
C ILE A 140 9.01 -17.61 19.13
N GLU A 141 9.34 -17.77 20.41
CA GLU A 141 8.33 -17.94 21.45
C GLU A 141 7.56 -16.62 21.64
N LEU A 142 6.23 -16.68 21.53
CA LEU A 142 5.35 -15.52 21.63
C LEU A 142 4.96 -15.19 23.08
N VAL A 143 4.87 -16.22 23.91
CA VAL A 143 4.46 -16.14 25.30
C VAL A 143 5.41 -16.93 26.18
N TYR A 144 5.49 -16.55 27.45
CA TYR A 144 6.23 -17.29 28.46
C TYR A 144 5.41 -17.38 29.75
N ARG A 145 5.74 -18.35 30.60
CA ARG A 145 5.21 -18.41 31.97
C ARG A 145 6.13 -17.66 32.91
N THR A 146 5.55 -16.74 33.65
CA THR A 146 6.22 -15.97 34.71
C THR A 146 6.51 -16.86 35.93
N ASP A 147 7.30 -16.33 36.87
CA ASP A 147 7.61 -17.02 38.13
C ASP A 147 6.35 -17.32 38.99
N SER A 148 5.26 -16.57 38.80
CA SER A 148 3.97 -16.82 39.45
C SER A 148 3.14 -17.92 38.76
N GLY A 149 3.57 -18.42 37.60
CA GLY A 149 2.86 -19.39 36.77
C GLY A 149 1.86 -18.78 35.79
N GLU A 150 1.67 -17.45 35.83
CA GLU A 150 0.83 -16.70 34.89
C GLU A 150 1.52 -16.57 33.53
N LEU A 151 0.73 -16.52 32.46
CA LEU A 151 1.23 -16.28 31.11
C LEU A 151 1.48 -14.80 30.88
N ASP A 152 2.54 -14.49 30.13
CA ASP A 152 2.82 -13.13 29.69
C ASP A 152 3.43 -13.10 28.27
N LEU A 153 3.28 -11.96 27.59
CA LEU A 153 3.81 -11.73 26.24
C LEU A 153 5.32 -11.51 26.29
N THR A 154 6.06 -12.15 25.39
CA THR A 154 7.50 -11.87 25.23
C THR A 154 7.74 -10.42 24.83
N ARG A 155 8.92 -9.91 25.14
CA ARG A 155 9.30 -8.52 24.79
C ARG A 155 9.21 -8.30 23.28
N GLU A 156 9.68 -9.27 22.51
CA GLU A 156 9.69 -9.24 21.05
C GLU A 156 8.24 -9.16 20.50
N LEU A 157 7.30 -9.91 21.07
CA LEU A 157 5.90 -9.81 20.69
C LEU A 157 5.29 -8.45 21.06
N ARG A 158 5.62 -7.88 22.23
CA ARG A 158 5.14 -6.55 22.63
C ARG A 158 5.62 -5.47 21.66
N GLU A 159 6.86 -5.56 21.17
CA GLU A 159 7.38 -4.65 20.15
C GLU A 159 6.59 -4.78 18.84
N VAL A 160 6.29 -6.00 18.41
CA VAL A 160 5.49 -6.26 17.21
C VAL A 160 4.04 -5.79 17.34
N LEU A 161 3.39 -6.02 18.49
CA LEU A 161 2.04 -5.52 18.76
C LEU A 161 2.01 -3.99 18.80
N SER A 162 3.09 -3.34 19.25
CA SER A 162 3.23 -1.88 19.18
C SER A 162 3.32 -1.40 17.74
N ASP A 163 4.04 -2.12 16.90
CA ASP A 163 4.15 -1.83 15.47
C ASP A 163 2.81 -2.06 14.76
N ILE A 164 2.07 -3.13 15.09
CA ILE A 164 0.69 -3.37 14.61
C ILE A 164 -0.23 -2.22 15.02
N PHE A 165 -0.20 -1.80 16.29
CA PHE A 165 -0.98 -0.68 16.80
C PHE A 165 -0.72 0.60 15.98
N GLU A 166 0.55 0.93 15.73
CA GLU A 166 0.93 2.10 14.92
C GLU A 166 0.41 2.01 13.47
N VAL A 167 0.34 0.79 12.91
CA VAL A 167 -0.19 0.53 11.56
C VAL A 167 -1.71 0.70 11.47
N ILE A 168 -2.45 0.29 12.49
CA ILE A 168 -3.92 0.30 12.49
C ILE A 168 -4.52 1.59 13.07
N ASP A 169 -3.76 2.36 13.86
CA ASP A 169 -4.05 3.75 14.18
C ASP A 169 -3.93 4.57 12.88
N LEU A 170 -5.03 4.81 12.17
CA LEU A 170 -4.99 5.39 10.83
C LEU A 170 -4.83 6.90 10.90
N ASP A 171 -5.47 7.55 11.87
CA ASP A 171 -5.40 9.01 12.03
C ASP A 171 -4.17 9.48 12.82
N GLY A 172 -3.44 8.57 13.48
CA GLY A 172 -2.22 8.91 14.21
C GLY A 172 -2.48 9.59 15.55
N ASN A 173 -3.67 9.43 16.13
CA ASN A 173 -4.03 10.07 17.39
C ASN A 173 -3.51 9.28 18.62
N GLY A 174 -2.95 8.08 18.41
CA GLY A 174 -2.42 7.20 19.45
C GLY A 174 -3.48 6.38 20.20
N LEU A 175 -4.68 6.26 19.64
CA LEU A 175 -5.83 5.51 20.13
C LEU A 175 -6.52 4.83 18.94
N LEU A 176 -7.21 3.71 19.19
CA LEU A 176 -7.97 3.02 18.14
C LEU A 176 -9.46 3.26 18.30
N SER A 177 -10.07 3.87 17.29
CA SER A 177 -11.52 3.90 17.16
C SER A 177 -12.09 2.51 16.88
N LEU A 178 -13.42 2.35 17.02
CA LEU A 178 -14.10 1.11 16.64
C LEU A 178 -13.92 0.81 15.14
N GLU A 179 -13.87 1.84 14.30
CA GLU A 179 -13.62 1.69 12.87
C GLU A 179 -12.19 1.18 12.61
N GLU A 180 -11.20 1.73 13.30
CA GLU A 180 -9.79 1.30 13.22
C GLU A 180 -9.61 -0.13 13.71
N TYR A 181 -10.20 -0.46 14.85
CA TYR A 181 -10.21 -1.81 15.39
C TYR A 181 -10.92 -2.79 14.45
N ASN A 182 -12.02 -2.39 13.81
CA ASN A 182 -12.70 -3.22 12.82
C ASN A 182 -11.88 -3.47 11.54
N PHE A 183 -10.94 -2.60 11.18
CA PHE A 183 -10.00 -2.90 10.09
C PHE A 183 -9.01 -3.99 10.48
N PHE A 184 -8.57 -3.99 11.74
CA PHE A 184 -7.74 -5.06 12.30
C PHE A 184 -8.51 -6.38 12.34
N GLU A 185 -9.68 -6.42 12.97
CA GLU A 185 -10.51 -7.64 13.09
C GLU A 185 -10.88 -8.24 11.72
N LEU A 186 -11.36 -7.40 10.79
CA LEU A 186 -11.72 -7.90 9.47
C LEU A 186 -10.53 -8.53 8.73
N ARG A 187 -9.31 -8.09 9.05
CA ARG A 187 -8.09 -8.62 8.45
C ARG A 187 -7.60 -9.90 9.14
N THR A 188 -7.74 -9.99 10.47
CA THR A 188 -7.19 -11.09 11.26
C THR A 188 -8.18 -12.24 11.45
N SER A 189 -9.45 -11.93 11.68
CA SER A 189 -10.53 -12.89 11.92
C SER A 189 -11.52 -13.00 10.76
N GLY A 190 -11.58 -11.99 9.88
CA GLY A 190 -12.59 -11.91 8.81
C GLY A 190 -13.95 -11.42 9.30
N GLU A 191 -14.05 -11.03 10.57
CA GLU A 191 -15.28 -10.56 11.20
C GLU A 191 -15.15 -9.11 11.68
N LYS A 192 -16.28 -8.48 12.03
CA LYS A 192 -16.29 -7.13 12.60
C LYS A 192 -16.72 -7.22 14.05
N CYS A 193 -16.02 -6.49 14.91
CA CYS A 193 -16.48 -6.14 16.24
C CYS A 193 -17.72 -5.25 16.14
N ASP A 194 -18.85 -5.76 16.62
CA ASP A 194 -20.08 -4.99 16.72
C ASP A 194 -20.05 -4.02 17.93
N LYS A 195 -21.10 -3.21 18.07
CA LYS A 195 -21.16 -2.19 19.12
C LYS A 195 -21.29 -2.77 20.52
N ASP A 196 -21.86 -3.97 20.64
CA ASP A 196 -22.10 -4.61 21.93
C ASP A 196 -20.81 -5.27 22.42
N ALA A 197 -20.09 -5.98 21.54
CA ALA A 197 -18.74 -6.47 21.78
C ALA A 197 -17.77 -5.33 22.10
N TRP A 198 -17.86 -4.20 21.39
CA TRP A 198 -17.05 -3.01 21.69
C TRP A 198 -17.41 -2.38 23.05
N ALA A 199 -18.67 -2.46 23.47
CA ALA A 199 -19.09 -2.01 24.80
C ALA A 199 -18.41 -2.83 25.90
N VAL A 200 -18.36 -4.15 25.73
CA VAL A 200 -17.62 -5.05 26.64
C VAL A 200 -16.12 -4.71 26.63
N CYS A 201 -15.52 -4.49 25.46
CA CYS A 201 -14.10 -4.09 25.38
C CYS A 201 -13.82 -2.82 26.18
N LYS A 202 -14.71 -1.82 26.10
CA LYS A 202 -14.55 -0.55 26.85
C LYS A 202 -14.59 -0.70 28.37
N GLU A 203 -15.27 -1.72 28.87
CA GLU A 203 -15.41 -1.96 30.32
C GLU A 203 -14.23 -2.76 30.89
N ASN A 204 -13.53 -3.53 30.05
CA ASN A 204 -12.52 -4.49 30.49
C ASN A 204 -11.07 -4.07 30.19
N PHE A 205 -10.84 -3.14 29.26
CA PHE A 205 -9.49 -2.74 28.82
C PHE A 205 -9.24 -1.24 28.95
N ASP A 206 -7.97 -0.83 28.93
CA ASP A 206 -7.61 0.58 29.03
C ASP A 206 -8.08 1.40 27.81
N MET A 207 -9.03 2.31 28.05
CA MET A 207 -9.63 3.20 27.06
C MET A 207 -9.38 4.68 27.37
N ARG A 208 -9.27 5.50 26.34
CA ARG A 208 -9.29 6.96 26.45
C ARG A 208 -10.24 7.54 25.41
N LYS A 209 -11.12 8.47 25.80
CA LYS A 209 -12.12 9.09 24.90
C LYS A 209 -12.95 8.07 24.11
N ASN A 210 -13.29 6.93 24.73
CA ASN A 210 -14.00 5.79 24.10
C ASN A 210 -13.22 5.09 22.97
N GLN A 211 -11.90 5.26 22.90
CA GLN A 211 -11.00 4.60 21.96
C GLN A 211 -9.96 3.77 22.73
N LEU A 212 -9.52 2.67 22.13
CA LEU A 212 -8.61 1.71 22.76
C LEU A 212 -7.19 2.27 22.79
N THR A 213 -6.54 2.24 23.94
CA THR A 213 -5.15 2.68 24.05
C THR A 213 -4.21 1.58 23.59
N GLN A 214 -2.94 1.93 23.39
CA GLN A 214 -1.90 0.93 23.13
C GLN A 214 -1.81 -0.10 24.27
N GLN A 215 -1.93 0.33 25.52
CA GLN A 215 -1.88 -0.56 26.67
C GLN A 215 -3.09 -1.51 26.68
N GLY A 216 -4.29 -1.00 26.44
CA GLY A 216 -5.51 -1.82 26.33
C GLY A 216 -5.43 -2.82 25.18
N PHE A 217 -4.81 -2.44 24.05
CA PHE A 217 -4.56 -3.37 22.94
C PHE A 217 -3.61 -4.51 23.32
N MET A 218 -2.56 -4.23 24.12
CA MET A 218 -1.66 -5.26 24.63
C MET A 218 -2.38 -6.22 25.58
N GLU A 219 -3.19 -5.68 26.48
CA GLU A 219 -3.99 -6.46 27.45
C GLU A 219 -4.99 -7.37 26.75
N LEU A 220 -5.64 -6.88 25.69
CA LEU A 220 -6.56 -7.67 24.87
C LEU A 220 -5.84 -8.86 24.23
N ASN A 221 -4.68 -8.66 23.60
CA ASN A 221 -3.92 -9.74 22.97
C ASN A 221 -3.35 -10.73 24.02
N LEU A 222 -2.99 -10.26 25.22
CA LEU A 222 -2.58 -11.14 26.32
C LEU A 222 -3.74 -11.99 26.84
N MET A 223 -4.95 -11.42 26.92
CA MET A 223 -6.15 -12.18 27.28
C MET A 223 -6.40 -13.30 26.26
N GLU A 224 -6.38 -12.99 24.96
CA GLU A 224 -6.54 -13.99 23.89
C GLU A 224 -5.49 -15.10 23.97
N ALA A 225 -4.23 -14.76 24.24
CA ALA A 225 -3.15 -15.72 24.44
C ALA A 225 -3.40 -16.65 25.65
N THR A 226 -4.10 -16.16 26.68
CA THR A 226 -4.35 -16.87 27.93
C THR A 226 -5.56 -17.81 27.82
N GLU A 227 -6.56 -17.49 27.02
CA GLU A 227 -7.80 -18.28 26.88
C GLU A 227 -7.57 -19.73 26.43
N LYS A 228 -6.47 -19.99 25.70
CA LYS A 228 -6.08 -21.33 25.23
C LYS A 228 -4.86 -21.91 25.96
N ASP A 229 -4.67 -21.57 27.24
CA ASP A 229 -3.54 -22.02 28.08
C ASP A 229 -2.16 -21.75 27.44
N GLY A 230 -2.05 -20.65 26.68
CA GLY A 230 -0.82 -20.22 26.04
C GLY A 230 -0.54 -20.83 24.67
N ASP A 231 -1.52 -21.47 24.02
CA ASP A 231 -1.38 -21.91 22.63
C ASP A 231 -1.18 -20.69 21.69
N PRO A 232 -0.02 -20.54 21.04
CA PRO A 232 0.27 -19.37 20.22
C PRO A 232 -0.36 -19.43 18.83
N ALA A 233 -1.13 -20.48 18.49
CA ALA A 233 -1.67 -20.68 17.14
C ALA A 233 -2.49 -19.48 16.64
N ASP A 234 -3.39 -18.93 17.45
CA ASP A 234 -4.23 -17.79 17.06
C ASP A 234 -3.41 -16.50 16.91
N LEU A 235 -2.47 -16.27 17.83
CA LEU A 235 -1.53 -15.15 17.73
C LEU A 235 -0.72 -15.21 16.44
N TRP A 236 -0.28 -16.40 16.02
CA TRP A 236 0.42 -16.54 14.75
C TRP A 236 -0.45 -16.20 13.55
N VAL A 237 -1.73 -16.57 13.57
CA VAL A 237 -2.69 -16.17 12.52
C VAL A 237 -2.80 -14.65 12.44
N ILE A 238 -2.91 -13.96 13.58
CA ILE A 238 -2.94 -12.49 13.65
C ILE A 238 -1.66 -11.89 13.06
N LEU A 239 -0.49 -12.38 13.48
CA LEU A 239 0.81 -11.87 13.05
C LEU A 239 1.04 -12.06 11.55
N GLU A 240 0.74 -13.26 11.02
CA GLU A 240 0.84 -13.56 9.59
C GLU A 240 -0.13 -12.71 8.77
N ALA A 241 -1.37 -12.55 9.24
CA ALA A 241 -2.34 -11.66 8.61
C ALA A 241 -1.84 -10.21 8.58
N MET A 242 -1.13 -9.74 9.62
CA MET A 242 -0.51 -8.42 9.64
C MET A 242 0.82 -8.32 8.85
N GLY A 243 1.28 -9.43 8.25
CA GLY A 243 2.43 -9.49 7.35
C GLY A 243 3.77 -9.81 8.01
N PHE A 244 3.75 -10.25 9.28
CA PHE A 244 4.93 -10.72 10.00
C PHE A 244 5.21 -12.19 9.71
N ASN A 245 6.48 -12.55 9.63
CA ASN A 245 6.89 -13.95 9.54
C ASN A 245 7.13 -14.57 10.95
N HIS A 246 7.46 -15.86 10.98
CA HIS A 246 7.78 -16.59 12.21
C HIS A 246 9.07 -16.13 12.93
N MET A 247 9.81 -15.19 12.35
CA MET A 247 10.95 -14.49 12.96
C MET A 247 10.56 -13.08 13.45
N LEU A 248 9.27 -12.76 13.48
CA LEU A 248 8.72 -11.45 13.84
C LEU A 248 9.23 -10.30 12.94
N GLU A 249 9.62 -10.60 11.70
CA GLU A 249 10.00 -9.61 10.70
C GLU A 249 8.79 -9.27 9.81
N LEU A 250 8.52 -7.98 9.64
CA LEU A 250 7.51 -7.51 8.68
C LEU A 250 8.03 -7.68 7.24
N VAL A 251 7.50 -8.68 6.54
CA VAL A 251 7.99 -9.09 5.19
C VAL A 251 6.90 -9.05 4.12
N ASP A 252 5.65 -9.23 4.51
CA ASP A 252 4.49 -9.29 3.61
C ASP A 252 3.57 -8.08 3.78
N ALA A 253 4.08 -6.99 4.38
CA ALA A 253 3.40 -5.71 4.41
C ALA A 253 4.34 -4.52 4.24
N CYS A 254 3.77 -3.38 3.85
CA CYS A 254 4.46 -2.10 3.76
C CYS A 254 3.54 -0.98 4.28
N PRO A 255 3.73 -0.56 5.55
CA PRO A 255 3.07 0.62 6.10
C PRO A 255 3.42 1.86 5.28
N PHE A 256 2.46 2.78 5.16
CA PHE A 256 2.63 4.03 4.43
C PHE A 256 1.90 5.18 5.11
N ARG A 257 2.25 6.40 4.69
CA ARG A 257 1.58 7.63 5.09
C ARG A 257 1.27 8.48 3.87
N ILE A 258 0.06 9.03 3.84
CA ILE A 258 -0.40 10.02 2.89
C ILE A 258 -0.41 11.37 3.59
N ASP A 259 0.15 12.40 2.96
CA ASP A 259 0.00 13.79 3.40
C ASP A 259 -0.69 14.59 2.31
N VAL A 260 -1.71 15.36 2.70
CA VAL A 260 -2.48 16.27 1.85
C VAL A 260 -2.29 17.68 2.37
N HIS A 261 -1.72 18.56 1.55
CA HIS A 261 -1.62 19.98 1.84
C HIS A 261 -2.49 20.76 0.85
N CYS A 262 -3.34 21.64 1.37
CA CYS A 262 -4.21 22.52 0.57
C CYS A 262 -3.98 23.98 0.93
N GLU A 263 -3.96 24.86 -0.06
CA GLU A 263 -3.84 26.30 0.12
C GLU A 263 -5.16 26.95 0.51
N GLY A 264 -5.20 27.67 1.63
CA GLY A 264 -6.34 28.48 2.09
C GLY A 264 -7.58 27.71 2.56
N THR A 265 -7.57 26.37 2.56
CA THR A 265 -8.72 25.56 2.98
C THR A 265 -8.31 24.27 3.68
N GLN A 266 -8.99 23.88 4.74
CA GLN A 266 -8.76 22.62 5.45
C GLN A 266 -9.34 21.43 4.65
N PRO A 267 -8.53 20.47 4.21
CA PRO A 267 -9.04 19.23 3.62
C PRO A 267 -9.52 18.26 4.70
N SER A 268 -10.52 17.43 4.39
CA SER A 268 -10.92 16.29 5.22
C SER A 268 -10.58 14.98 4.50
N ILE A 269 -9.90 14.06 5.19
CA ILE A 269 -9.56 12.74 4.67
C ILE A 269 -10.13 11.67 5.60
N GLN A 270 -10.74 10.63 5.04
CA GLN A 270 -11.33 9.53 5.80
C GLN A 270 -11.07 8.19 5.10
N PRO A 271 -10.81 7.11 5.84
CA PRO A 271 -10.71 5.77 5.26
C PRO A 271 -12.06 5.31 4.70
N LEU A 272 -12.03 4.54 3.62
CA LEU A 272 -13.20 3.94 3.00
C LEU A 272 -13.21 2.43 3.21
N SER A 273 -14.34 1.89 3.67
CA SER A 273 -14.63 0.46 3.62
C SER A 273 -15.13 0.11 2.21
N MET A 274 -14.45 -0.75 1.45
CA MET A 274 -14.86 -1.00 0.06
C MET A 274 -14.69 -2.43 -0.46
N ASP A 275 -15.83 -3.00 -0.87
CA ASP A 275 -15.98 -4.22 -1.71
C ASP A 275 -15.61 -4.01 -3.20
N SER A 276 -15.32 -2.77 -3.61
CA SER A 276 -15.07 -2.38 -5.03
C SER A 276 -13.69 -1.78 -5.29
N GLY A 277 -12.82 -1.73 -4.28
CA GLY A 277 -11.49 -1.10 -4.33
C GLY A 277 -10.64 -1.48 -5.55
N PRO A 278 -10.52 -2.78 -5.89
CA PRO A 278 -9.66 -3.22 -6.99
C PRO A 278 -10.08 -2.69 -8.37
N LYS A 279 -11.37 -2.49 -8.63
CA LYS A 279 -11.87 -2.04 -9.95
C LYS A 279 -11.46 -0.59 -10.22
N LEU A 280 -11.71 0.29 -9.25
CA LEU A 280 -11.41 1.72 -9.37
C LEU A 280 -9.90 1.97 -9.45
N GLN A 281 -9.11 1.24 -8.65
CA GLN A 281 -7.65 1.29 -8.72
C GLN A 281 -7.12 0.84 -10.08
N ASN A 282 -7.64 -0.28 -10.63
CA ASN A 282 -7.30 -0.72 -11.98
C ASN A 282 -7.68 0.33 -13.04
N GLN A 283 -8.84 0.96 -12.93
CA GLN A 283 -9.25 2.03 -13.85
C GLN A 283 -8.29 3.22 -13.79
N ALA A 284 -7.92 3.69 -12.59
CA ALA A 284 -6.96 4.77 -12.38
C ALA A 284 -5.59 4.43 -13.00
N LEU A 285 -5.11 3.21 -12.76
CA LEU A 285 -3.84 2.73 -13.29
C LEU A 285 -3.86 2.67 -14.83
N GLN A 286 -4.89 2.09 -15.44
CA GLN A 286 -5.02 2.04 -16.90
C GLN A 286 -5.07 3.45 -17.52
N LYS A 287 -5.86 4.36 -16.94
CA LYS A 287 -5.95 5.75 -17.38
C LYS A 287 -4.59 6.45 -17.28
N SER A 288 -3.85 6.23 -16.19
CA SER A 288 -2.51 6.83 -16.00
C SER A 288 -1.51 6.39 -17.07
N ILE A 289 -1.58 5.13 -17.52
CA ILE A 289 -0.69 4.61 -18.54
C ILE A 289 -1.04 5.18 -19.92
N THR A 290 -2.34 5.27 -20.25
CA THR A 290 -2.80 5.69 -21.57
C THR A 290 -2.88 7.19 -21.78
N ALA A 291 -2.97 8.00 -20.71
CA ALA A 291 -3.22 9.44 -20.81
C ALA A 291 -2.07 10.22 -21.49
N ARG A 292 -0.83 9.75 -21.34
CA ARG A 292 0.37 10.49 -21.78
C ARG A 292 1.20 9.79 -22.85
N THR A 293 0.76 8.62 -23.32
CA THR A 293 1.62 7.74 -24.13
C THR A 293 1.00 7.43 -25.48
N GLY A 294 1.82 7.49 -26.52
CA GLY A 294 1.47 6.97 -27.83
C GLY A 294 1.35 5.46 -27.78
N ALA A 295 0.31 4.93 -28.41
CA ALA A 295 0.13 3.50 -28.58
C ALA A 295 1.08 2.97 -29.67
N LYS A 296 1.83 1.91 -29.39
CA LYS A 296 2.61 1.20 -30.40
C LYS A 296 1.83 -0.04 -30.83
N ALA A 297 1.52 -0.15 -32.12
CA ALA A 297 0.96 -1.39 -32.67
C ALA A 297 2.00 -2.53 -32.52
N LEU A 298 1.52 -3.69 -32.09
CA LEU A 298 2.37 -4.87 -31.98
C LEU A 298 2.73 -5.36 -33.38
N ARG A 299 4.00 -5.70 -33.60
CA ARG A 299 4.50 -6.06 -34.94
C ARG A 299 3.69 -7.23 -35.51
N GLY A 300 3.12 -7.03 -36.70
CA GLY A 300 2.31 -8.02 -37.41
C GLY A 300 0.84 -8.07 -36.97
N GLN A 301 0.38 -7.18 -36.09
CA GLN A 301 -0.96 -7.19 -35.49
C GLN A 301 -1.53 -5.78 -35.29
N ASP A 302 -2.30 -5.31 -36.26
CA ASP A 302 -2.84 -3.94 -36.27
C ASP A 302 -3.89 -3.68 -35.18
N ASN A 303 -4.44 -4.73 -34.58
CA ASN A 303 -5.50 -4.64 -33.55
C ASN A 303 -4.97 -4.79 -32.12
N VAL A 304 -3.67 -5.00 -31.92
CA VAL A 304 -3.07 -5.13 -30.59
C VAL A 304 -2.10 -3.99 -30.36
N PHE A 305 -2.33 -3.22 -29.30
CA PHE A 305 -1.58 -2.01 -29.00
C PHE A 305 -0.89 -2.12 -27.65
N ILE A 306 0.35 -1.66 -27.58
CA ILE A 306 1.12 -1.56 -26.35
C ILE A 306 1.24 -0.08 -26.00
N TYR A 307 0.82 0.25 -24.78
CA TYR A 307 1.06 1.54 -24.16
C TYR A 307 2.18 1.38 -23.15
N THR A 308 3.11 2.31 -23.11
CA THR A 308 4.23 2.29 -22.15
C THR A 308 4.40 3.65 -21.52
N TYR A 309 3.99 3.75 -20.27
CA TYR A 309 4.28 4.89 -19.42
C TYR A 309 5.71 4.78 -18.89
N ARG A 310 6.49 5.85 -19.07
CA ARG A 310 7.84 5.99 -18.56
C ARG A 310 7.89 7.19 -17.61
N GLY A 311 7.74 6.94 -16.33
CA GLY A 311 7.92 7.94 -15.27
C GLY A 311 9.37 7.99 -14.78
N GLU A 312 9.63 8.88 -13.81
CA GLU A 312 10.98 9.06 -13.23
C GLU A 312 11.50 7.79 -12.53
N HIS A 313 10.61 7.09 -11.82
CA HIS A 313 10.97 5.98 -10.93
C HIS A 313 10.30 4.65 -11.28
N ARG A 314 9.34 4.66 -12.23
CA ARG A 314 8.57 3.47 -12.63
C ARG A 314 8.25 3.51 -14.11
N ILE A 315 8.39 2.36 -14.76
CA ILE A 315 7.84 2.10 -16.08
C ILE A 315 6.64 1.18 -15.92
N SER A 316 5.57 1.42 -16.68
CA SER A 316 4.37 0.58 -16.65
C SER A 316 3.85 0.40 -18.05
N SER A 317 3.55 -0.85 -18.42
CA SER A 317 3.02 -1.17 -19.75
C SER A 317 1.64 -1.81 -19.68
N LEU A 318 0.85 -1.53 -20.70
CA LEU A 318 -0.52 -2.00 -20.85
C LEU A 318 -0.69 -2.53 -22.27
N ILE A 319 -1.30 -3.70 -22.40
CA ILE A 319 -1.69 -4.27 -23.69
C ILE A 319 -3.19 -4.04 -23.87
N ALA A 320 -3.57 -3.43 -24.99
CA ALA A 320 -4.95 -3.27 -25.42
C ALA A 320 -5.22 -4.16 -26.63
N ASN A 321 -6.13 -5.11 -26.47
CA ASN A 321 -6.59 -5.97 -27.54
C ASN A 321 -7.91 -5.43 -28.09
N LYS A 322 -7.85 -4.81 -29.27
CA LYS A 322 -9.05 -4.29 -29.96
C LYS A 322 -9.73 -5.36 -30.84
N SER A 323 -9.14 -6.54 -30.99
CA SER A 323 -9.77 -7.64 -31.72
C SER A 323 -10.88 -8.31 -30.90
N ASN A 324 -11.65 -9.19 -31.55
CA ASN A 324 -12.66 -10.01 -30.86
C ASN A 324 -12.07 -11.30 -30.25
N GLN A 325 -10.86 -11.68 -30.62
CA GLN A 325 -10.23 -12.94 -30.20
C GLN A 325 -9.25 -12.69 -29.05
N LYS A 326 -9.07 -13.69 -28.19
CA LYS A 326 -7.99 -13.68 -27.20
C LYS A 326 -6.64 -13.70 -27.92
N VAL A 327 -5.67 -12.94 -27.42
CA VAL A 327 -4.29 -12.95 -27.93
C VAL A 327 -3.32 -13.29 -26.81
N THR A 328 -2.27 -14.04 -27.11
CA THR A 328 -1.19 -14.30 -26.15
C THR A 328 0.05 -13.52 -26.58
N VAL A 329 0.44 -12.55 -25.77
CA VAL A 329 1.61 -11.71 -26.01
C VAL A 329 2.77 -12.23 -25.17
N HIS A 330 3.84 -12.63 -25.83
CA HIS A 330 5.11 -12.95 -25.21
C HIS A 330 5.90 -11.68 -24.94
N VAL A 331 6.41 -11.54 -23.73
CA VAL A 331 7.09 -10.35 -23.23
C VAL A 331 8.48 -10.77 -22.77
N ASN A 332 9.53 -10.22 -23.38
CA ASN A 332 10.92 -10.50 -23.06
C ASN A 332 11.63 -9.23 -22.60
N ASN A 333 12.09 -9.22 -21.35
CA ASN A 333 12.88 -8.15 -20.72
C ASN A 333 14.36 -8.52 -20.50
N GLU A 334 14.89 -9.59 -21.07
CA GLU A 334 16.28 -10.06 -20.83
C GLU A 334 17.35 -9.02 -21.21
N GLN A 335 17.02 -8.13 -22.15
CA GLN A 335 17.92 -7.03 -22.54
C GLN A 335 17.86 -5.83 -21.59
N SER A 336 16.94 -5.85 -20.62
CA SER A 336 16.86 -4.82 -19.58
C SER A 336 17.97 -5.03 -18.54
N ARG A 337 18.53 -3.91 -18.03
CA ARG A 337 19.64 -3.92 -17.07
C ARG A 337 19.25 -3.15 -15.82
N ASN A 338 19.61 -3.68 -14.65
CA ASN A 338 19.27 -3.11 -13.34
C ASN A 338 17.74 -2.91 -13.17
N CYS A 339 16.92 -3.84 -13.70
CA CYS A 339 15.46 -3.76 -13.69
C CYS A 339 14.85 -4.95 -12.94
N CYS A 340 13.84 -4.70 -12.10
CA CYS A 340 12.95 -5.75 -11.59
C CYS A 340 11.54 -5.55 -12.14
N SER A 341 10.88 -6.65 -12.50
CA SER A 341 9.51 -6.65 -13.03
C SER A 341 8.52 -7.09 -11.96
N SER A 342 7.31 -6.53 -11.93
CA SER A 342 6.22 -6.98 -11.04
C SER A 342 5.88 -8.46 -11.25
N ARG A 343 6.11 -9.00 -12.46
CA ARG A 343 5.89 -10.42 -12.77
C ARG A 343 6.91 -11.38 -12.15
N GLY A 344 8.04 -10.87 -11.65
CA GLY A 344 9.10 -11.71 -11.06
C GLY A 344 9.90 -12.55 -12.07
N MET A 345 9.59 -12.46 -13.36
CA MET A 345 10.28 -13.16 -14.45
C MET A 345 10.78 -12.15 -15.48
N SER A 346 11.92 -12.45 -16.13
CA SER A 346 12.42 -11.67 -17.27
C SER A 346 11.61 -11.94 -18.54
N VAL A 347 11.12 -13.17 -18.71
CA VAL A 347 10.34 -13.62 -19.87
C VAL A 347 9.05 -14.27 -19.39
N PHE A 348 7.92 -13.88 -19.97
CA PHE A 348 6.60 -14.40 -19.63
C PHE A 348 5.59 -14.19 -20.76
N ALA A 349 4.42 -14.80 -20.66
CA ALA A 349 3.30 -14.60 -21.57
C ALA A 349 2.11 -13.95 -20.87
N VAL A 350 1.37 -13.10 -21.59
CA VAL A 350 0.16 -12.44 -21.11
C VAL A 350 -0.98 -12.75 -22.06
N GLU A 351 -2.03 -13.41 -21.56
CA GLU A 351 -3.23 -13.70 -22.33
C GLU A 351 -4.23 -12.56 -22.23
N VAL A 352 -4.47 -11.82 -23.32
CA VAL A 352 -5.37 -10.64 -23.33
C VAL A 352 -6.69 -10.97 -24.03
N PRO A 353 -7.82 -11.04 -23.29
CA PRO A 353 -9.14 -11.26 -23.88
C PRO A 353 -9.49 -10.22 -24.96
N GLY A 354 -10.32 -10.61 -25.91
CA GLY A 354 -10.83 -9.71 -26.94
C GLY A 354 -11.54 -8.51 -26.34
N ARG A 355 -11.37 -7.33 -26.95
CA ARG A 355 -11.98 -6.06 -26.51
C ARG A 355 -11.63 -5.61 -25.09
N THR A 356 -10.50 -6.08 -24.55
CA THR A 356 -10.05 -5.70 -23.20
C THR A 356 -8.70 -5.02 -23.20
N LYS A 357 -8.34 -4.46 -22.04
CA LYS A 357 -7.03 -3.90 -21.72
C LYS A 357 -6.52 -4.58 -20.47
N MET A 358 -5.23 -4.91 -20.45
CA MET A 358 -4.60 -5.49 -19.28
C MET A 358 -3.25 -4.87 -19.01
N VAL A 359 -2.98 -4.63 -17.73
CA VAL A 359 -1.65 -4.18 -17.29
C VAL A 359 -0.70 -5.36 -17.46
N CYS A 360 0.33 -5.14 -18.26
CA CYS A 360 1.28 -6.15 -18.65
C CYS A 360 2.32 -6.35 -17.54
N GLN A 361 3.00 -5.27 -17.16
CA GLN A 361 4.03 -5.28 -16.13
C GLN A 361 4.31 -3.87 -15.61
N HIS A 362 4.87 -3.83 -14.41
CA HIS A 362 5.57 -2.67 -13.87
C HIS A 362 7.05 -3.01 -13.79
N ILE A 363 7.90 -2.02 -14.04
CA ILE A 363 9.36 -2.14 -13.91
C ILE A 363 9.88 -1.03 -13.02
N LEU A 364 10.75 -1.39 -12.09
CA LEU A 364 11.53 -0.50 -11.25
C LEU A 364 13.03 -0.79 -11.39
N PRO A 365 13.91 0.15 -11.03
CA PRO A 365 15.32 -0.16 -10.82
C PRO A 365 15.51 -1.12 -9.63
N ILE A 366 16.41 -2.10 -9.78
CA ILE A 366 16.84 -2.95 -8.64
C ILE A 366 17.61 -2.09 -7.64
N ASN A 367 18.55 -1.29 -8.15
CA ASN A 367 19.34 -0.33 -7.38
C ASN A 367 19.18 1.07 -7.96
N GLU A 368 18.53 1.96 -7.21
CA GLU A 368 18.29 3.36 -7.60
C GLU A 368 19.58 4.20 -7.72
N ARG A 369 20.71 3.72 -7.16
CA ARG A 369 22.01 4.40 -7.23
C ARG A 369 22.80 4.07 -8.50
N GLN A 370 22.28 3.17 -9.33
CA GLN A 370 22.90 2.75 -10.59
C GLN A 370 21.98 3.11 -11.75
N ASP A 371 22.56 3.40 -12.91
CA ASP A 371 21.77 3.55 -14.12
C ASP A 371 21.00 2.26 -14.42
N TRP A 372 19.82 2.42 -15.02
CA TRP A 372 18.96 1.31 -15.41
C TRP A 372 18.46 1.54 -16.83
N THR A 373 18.29 0.45 -17.56
CA THR A 373 17.87 0.49 -18.96
C THR A 373 16.72 -0.48 -19.15
N TYR A 374 15.58 0.04 -19.60
CA TYR A 374 14.44 -0.76 -19.95
C TYR A 374 14.43 -1.02 -21.46
N ASN A 375 14.65 -2.29 -21.82
CA ASN A 375 14.58 -2.77 -23.19
C ASN A 375 13.74 -4.05 -23.20
N CYS A 376 12.51 -3.91 -23.69
CA CYS A 376 11.50 -4.95 -23.71
C CYS A 376 11.11 -5.23 -25.17
N VAL A 377 10.99 -6.51 -25.49
CA VAL A 377 10.53 -7.01 -26.78
C VAL A 377 9.24 -7.76 -26.57
N GLU A 378 8.18 -7.28 -27.20
CA GLU A 378 6.88 -7.94 -27.21
C GLU A 378 6.61 -8.58 -28.58
N THR A 379 6.13 -9.83 -28.57
CA THR A 379 5.75 -10.59 -29.76
C THR A 379 4.46 -11.35 -29.53
N ILE A 380 3.72 -11.68 -30.59
CA ILE A 380 2.57 -12.60 -30.49
C ILE A 380 3.08 -14.04 -30.54
N LEU A 381 2.55 -14.87 -29.65
CA LEU A 381 2.66 -16.31 -29.80
C LEU A 381 1.56 -16.79 -30.75
N PRO A 382 1.89 -17.60 -31.77
CA PRO A 382 0.87 -18.30 -32.55
C PRO A 382 -0.02 -19.09 -31.59
N CYS A 383 -1.35 -18.94 -31.71
CA CYS A 383 -2.25 -19.91 -31.07
C CYS A 383 -1.93 -21.28 -31.66
N ALA A 384 -1.57 -22.24 -30.80
CA ALA A 384 -1.48 -23.65 -31.16
C ALA A 384 -2.86 -24.23 -31.42
#